data_AF-A0A8C5QKZ9-F1
#
_entry.id   AF-A0A8C5QKZ9-F1
#
_cell.length_a   1.000
_cell.length_b   1.000
_cell.length_c   1.000
_cell.angle_alpha   90.00
_cell.angle_beta   90.00
_cell.angle_gamma   90.00
#
_symmetry.space_group_name_H-M   'P 1'
#
loop_
_entity.id
_entity.type
_entity.pdbx_description
1 polymer ?
#
loop_
_entity_poly.entity_id
_entity_poly.type
_entity_poly.pdbx_seq_one_letter_code
_entity_poly.pdbx_strand_id
1 'polypeptide(L)'
;MMLSPEQVDSDHPSVQSESDSTLSEVKGSSVSETEGGGRRTPCLPQQMSREEKRRRRRATAKYRSAHATRERVRVEAFNVAFAELRHLLPTLPPDKKLSKIEILRLAICYISYLNHVLDV
;
A
#
# COMPACT_ATOMS: atom_id res chain seq x y z
N MET A 1 -20.50 38.05 34.10
CA MET A 1 -20.48 37.03 35.18
C MET A 1 -21.47 35.95 34.74
N MET A 2 -21.13 34.70 34.48
CA MET A 2 -20.14 33.84 35.10
C MET A 2 -19.43 33.00 34.04
N LEU A 3 -18.10 32.98 34.11
CA LEU A 3 -17.25 31.93 33.56
C LEU A 3 -17.23 30.83 34.64
N SER A 4 -17.56 29.59 34.28
CA SER A 4 -17.22 28.42 35.10
C SER A 4 -16.14 27.61 34.37
N PRO A 5 -15.01 27.33 35.04
CA PRO A 5 -13.81 26.76 34.44
C PRO A 5 -13.64 25.25 34.76
N GLU A 6 -12.59 24.68 34.15
CA GLU A 6 -11.92 23.40 34.47
C GLU A 6 -12.65 22.10 34.12
N GLN A 7 -12.07 21.32 33.19
CA GLN A 7 -11.31 20.13 33.61
C GLN A 7 -10.13 19.89 32.66
N VAL A 8 -8.95 19.89 33.28
CA VAL A 8 -7.66 19.40 32.78
C VAL A 8 -7.66 17.87 32.93
N ASP A 9 -7.28 17.15 31.88
CA ASP A 9 -6.69 15.81 32.01
C ASP A 9 -5.64 15.69 30.89
N SER A 10 -4.40 16.08 31.19
CA SER A 10 -3.28 15.19 31.54
C SER A 10 -2.70 14.43 30.34
N ASP A 11 -1.53 14.86 29.93
CA ASP A 11 -0.55 14.09 29.16
C ASP A 11 -0.26 12.74 29.82
N HIS A 12 -0.31 11.64 29.05
CA HIS A 12 0.87 10.79 28.89
C HIS A 12 0.74 9.83 27.68
N PRO A 13 1.72 9.81 26.76
CA PRO A 13 1.82 8.77 25.75
C PRO A 13 2.28 7.48 26.43
N SER A 14 1.47 6.42 26.39
CA SER A 14 1.92 5.08 26.78
C SER A 14 2.72 4.47 25.64
N VAL A 15 4.03 4.62 25.73
CA VAL A 15 5.02 3.81 25.02
C VAL A 15 4.89 2.38 25.56
N GLN A 16 4.26 1.48 24.79
CA GLN A 16 4.31 0.04 25.01
C GLN A 16 5.10 -0.54 23.84
N SER A 17 6.40 -0.70 24.05
CA SER A 17 7.02 -1.95 24.51
C SER A 17 6.86 -3.06 23.47
N GLU A 18 7.91 -3.16 22.68
CA GLU A 18 8.20 -4.17 21.67
C GLU A 18 8.12 -5.55 22.33
N SER A 19 7.14 -6.34 21.91
CA SER A 19 6.96 -7.72 22.38
C SER A 19 7.00 -8.63 21.16
N ASP A 20 8.21 -9.13 20.90
CA ASP A 20 8.50 -10.26 20.02
C ASP A 20 7.54 -11.42 20.35
N SER A 21 6.62 -11.71 19.43
CA SER A 21 5.66 -12.80 19.58
C SER A 21 5.96 -13.84 18.51
N THR A 22 6.92 -14.68 18.86
CA THR A 22 7.00 -16.13 18.61
C THR A 22 6.04 -16.68 17.55
N LEU A 23 6.65 -17.12 16.46
CA LEU A 23 6.10 -17.97 15.41
C LEU A 23 5.30 -19.15 15.98
N SER A 24 3.97 -19.10 15.91
CA SER A 24 3.11 -20.24 16.21
C SER A 24 3.11 -21.21 15.02
N GLU A 25 3.91 -22.27 15.13
CA GLU A 25 3.89 -23.46 14.28
C GLU A 25 2.53 -24.15 14.40
N VAL A 26 1.67 -23.99 13.40
CA VAL A 26 0.48 -24.85 13.24
C VAL A 26 0.97 -26.20 12.73
N LYS A 27 1.20 -27.10 13.69
CA LYS A 27 1.47 -28.52 13.48
C LYS A 27 0.20 -29.18 12.94
N GLY A 28 0.17 -29.38 11.62
CA GLY A 28 -0.86 -30.16 10.94
C GLY A 28 -0.87 -31.58 11.50
N SER A 29 -2.00 -31.94 12.11
CA SER A 29 -2.29 -33.30 12.57
C SER A 29 -2.41 -34.21 11.35
N SER A 30 -1.57 -35.24 11.27
CA SER A 30 -1.74 -36.38 10.38
C SER A 30 -1.86 -37.61 11.26
N VAL A 31 -3.01 -38.27 11.19
CA VAL A 31 -3.26 -39.56 11.82
C VAL A 31 -3.49 -40.58 10.72
N SER A 32 -2.78 -41.70 10.86
CA SER A 32 -2.87 -43.03 10.23
C SER A 32 -4.32 -43.53 10.10
N GLU A 33 -4.72 -44.53 9.29
CA GLU A 33 -4.07 -45.59 8.52
C GLU A 33 -5.20 -46.19 7.65
N THR A 34 -4.94 -46.51 6.38
CA THR A 34 -5.68 -47.57 5.69
C THR A 34 -4.69 -48.41 4.88
N GLU A 35 -4.58 -49.67 5.30
CA GLU A 35 -3.84 -50.74 4.63
C GLU A 35 -4.46 -51.04 3.27
N GLY A 36 -3.62 -51.14 2.23
CA GLY A 36 -4.02 -51.52 0.87
C GLY A 36 -2.80 -51.70 -0.01
N GLY A 37 -2.37 -52.95 -0.18
CA GLY A 37 -1.15 -53.33 -0.90
C GLY A 37 -1.13 -52.95 -2.37
N GLY A 38 0.01 -52.41 -2.82
CA GLY A 38 0.30 -52.13 -4.23
C GLY A 38 1.64 -51.39 -4.39
N ARG A 39 2.71 -52.15 -4.66
CA ARG A 39 4.05 -51.74 -5.14
C ARG A 39 4.41 -50.25 -4.96
N ARG A 40 5.12 -49.94 -3.88
CA ARG A 40 5.70 -48.61 -3.60
C ARG A 40 6.85 -48.31 -4.57
N THR A 41 6.57 -47.61 -5.65
CA THR A 41 7.62 -46.82 -6.33
C THR A 41 7.95 -45.65 -5.39
N PRO A 42 9.20 -45.44 -4.94
CA PRO A 42 9.56 -44.23 -4.22
C PRO A 42 9.45 -43.06 -5.20
N CYS A 43 8.34 -42.34 -5.13
CA CYS A 43 8.15 -41.09 -5.86
C CYS A 43 9.20 -40.10 -5.35
N LEU A 44 10.24 -39.87 -6.14
CA LEU A 44 11.24 -38.83 -5.93
C LEU A 44 10.51 -37.51 -5.62
N PRO A 45 11.00 -36.68 -4.69
CA PRO A 45 10.47 -35.34 -4.53
C PRO A 45 10.64 -34.64 -5.87
N GLN A 46 9.56 -34.52 -6.65
CA GLN A 46 9.58 -33.84 -7.93
C GLN A 46 10.12 -32.46 -7.66
N GLN A 47 11.36 -32.21 -8.13
CA GLN A 47 11.99 -30.92 -7.98
C GLN A 47 11.19 -29.97 -8.85
N MET A 48 10.23 -29.29 -8.23
CA MET A 48 9.44 -28.27 -8.90
C MET A 48 10.39 -27.30 -9.58
N SER A 49 10.15 -27.03 -10.86
CA SER A 49 10.98 -26.13 -11.64
C SER A 49 11.12 -24.78 -10.94
N ARG A 50 12.20 -24.05 -11.23
CA ARG A 50 12.40 -22.71 -10.66
C ARG A 50 11.18 -21.81 -10.92
N GLU A 51 10.52 -21.98 -12.06
CA GLU A 51 9.31 -21.22 -12.41
C GLU A 51 8.09 -21.63 -11.58
N GLU A 52 7.90 -22.93 -11.37
CA GLU A 52 6.82 -23.45 -10.52
C GLU A 52 6.93 -22.94 -9.07
N LYS A 53 8.15 -22.89 -8.53
CA LYS A 53 8.42 -22.32 -7.20
C LYS A 53 8.09 -20.82 -7.14
N ARG A 54 8.39 -20.05 -8.19
CA ARG A 54 8.03 -18.63 -8.29
C ARG A 54 6.52 -18.44 -8.36
N ARG A 55 5.84 -19.25 -9.19
CA ARG A 55 4.38 -19.26 -9.32
C ARG A 55 3.70 -19.51 -7.98
N ARG A 56 4.13 -20.53 -7.22
CA ARG A 56 3.57 -20.86 -5.90
C ARG A 56 3.77 -19.72 -4.90
N ARG A 57 4.96 -19.08 -4.88
CA ARG A 57 5.22 -17.91 -4.02
C ARG A 57 4.30 -16.74 -4.37
N ARG A 58 4.14 -16.42 -5.65
CA ARG A 58 3.25 -15.33 -6.12
C ARG A 58 1.77 -15.60 -5.81
N ALA A 59 1.37 -16.87 -5.81
CA ALA A 59 0.02 -17.30 -5.45
C ALA A 59 -0.26 -17.30 -3.93
N THR A 60 0.72 -16.99 -3.08
CA THR A 60 0.45 -16.82 -1.64
C THR A 60 -0.28 -15.51 -1.37
N ALA A 61 -1.21 -15.52 -0.41
CA ALA A 61 -1.91 -14.31 0.02
C ALA A 61 -0.94 -13.22 0.50
N LYS A 62 0.13 -13.62 1.22
CA LYS A 62 1.20 -12.71 1.68
C LYS A 62 1.90 -11.98 0.54
N TYR A 63 2.22 -12.67 -0.56
CA TYR A 63 2.84 -12.01 -1.72
C TYR A 63 1.87 -11.02 -2.39
N ARG A 64 0.61 -11.44 -2.59
CA ARG A 64 -0.41 -10.58 -3.21
C ARG A 64 -0.69 -9.34 -2.37
N SER A 65 -0.87 -9.49 -1.06
CA SER A 65 -1.13 -8.36 -0.17
C SER A 65 0.05 -7.40 -0.13
N ALA A 66 1.29 -7.90 -0.01
CA ALA A 66 2.49 -7.07 -0.06
C ALA A 66 2.62 -6.29 -1.37
N HIS A 67 2.32 -6.93 -2.51
CA HIS A 67 2.33 -6.26 -3.81
C HIS A 67 1.23 -5.19 -3.92
N ALA A 68 0.01 -5.50 -3.46
CA ALA A 68 -1.08 -4.54 -3.45
C ALA A 68 -0.76 -3.32 -2.58
N THR A 69 -0.16 -3.52 -1.40
CA THR A 69 0.27 -2.42 -0.53
C THR A 69 1.33 -1.54 -1.21
N ARG A 70 2.34 -2.14 -1.86
CA ARG A 70 3.36 -1.38 -2.60
C ARG A 70 2.73 -0.53 -3.71
N GLU A 71 1.79 -1.09 -4.45
CA GLU A 71 1.11 -0.35 -5.51
C GLU A 71 0.25 0.79 -4.96
N ARG A 72 -0.44 0.59 -3.83
CA ARG A 72 -1.16 1.68 -3.16
C ARG A 72 -0.23 2.83 -2.78
N VAL A 73 0.92 2.53 -2.15
CA VAL A 73 1.92 3.56 -1.80
C VAL A 73 2.43 4.29 -3.04
N ARG A 74 2.70 3.56 -4.13
CA ARG A 74 3.12 4.16 -5.40
C ARG A 74 2.07 5.13 -5.95
N VAL A 75 0.79 4.73 -5.93
CA VAL A 75 -0.33 5.56 -6.41
C VAL A 75 -0.59 6.74 -5.48
N GLU A 76 -0.43 6.57 -4.17
CA GLU A 76 -0.54 7.64 -3.18
C GLU A 76 0.53 8.71 -3.41
N ALA A 77 1.80 8.31 -3.55
CA ALA A 77 2.88 9.24 -3.89
C ALA A 77 2.61 10.01 -5.19
N PHE A 78 2.07 9.32 -6.21
CA PHE A 78 1.62 9.97 -7.45
C PHE A 78 0.49 10.97 -7.22
N ASN A 79 -0.49 10.65 -6.37
CA ASN A 79 -1.61 11.55 -6.08
C ASN A 79 -1.18 12.77 -5.26
N VAL A 80 -0.21 12.63 -4.35
CA VAL A 80 0.40 13.75 -3.62
C VAL A 80 1.04 14.73 -4.60
N ALA A 81 1.87 14.24 -5.53
CA ALA A 81 2.46 15.10 -6.57
C ALA A 81 1.41 15.81 -7.44
N PHE A 82 0.28 15.15 -7.74
CA PHE A 82 -0.84 15.78 -8.45
C PHE A 82 -1.54 16.86 -7.62
N ALA A 83 -1.63 16.70 -6.31
CA ALA A 83 -2.20 17.71 -5.41
C ALA A 83 -1.29 18.93 -5.28
N GLU A 84 0.03 18.72 -5.19
CA GLU A 84 1.04 19.80 -5.20
C GLU A 84 0.98 20.58 -6.51
N LEU A 85 1.00 19.90 -7.66
CA LEU A 85 0.88 20.55 -8.97
C LEU A 85 -0.39 21.40 -9.04
N ARG A 86 -1.53 20.85 -8.61
CA ARG A 86 -2.81 21.55 -8.60
C ARG A 86 -2.77 22.84 -7.78
N HIS A 87 -2.07 22.86 -6.65
CA HIS A 87 -1.98 24.06 -5.79
C HIS A 87 -1.27 25.23 -6.48
N LEU A 88 -0.40 24.94 -7.45
CA LEU A 88 0.29 25.94 -8.26
C LEU A 88 -0.57 26.48 -9.42
N LEU A 89 -1.71 25.85 -9.73
CA LEU A 89 -2.52 26.22 -10.89
C LEU A 89 -3.52 27.33 -10.57
N PRO A 90 -3.62 28.35 -11.43
CA PRO A 90 -4.59 29.43 -11.25
C PRO A 90 -6.02 28.91 -11.48
N THR A 91 -6.88 28.99 -10.46
CA THR A 91 -8.30 28.61 -10.56
C THR A 91 -9.22 29.58 -9.82
N LEU A 92 -10.45 29.76 -10.34
CA LEU A 92 -11.56 30.40 -9.64
C LEU A 92 -12.74 29.41 -9.53
N PRO A 93 -13.27 29.16 -8.32
CA PRO A 93 -12.69 29.48 -7.01
C PRO A 93 -11.39 28.69 -6.74
N PRO A 94 -10.54 29.10 -5.76
CA PRO A 94 -9.23 28.48 -5.50
C PRO A 94 -9.28 26.98 -5.15
N ASP A 95 -10.43 26.49 -4.70
CA ASP A 95 -10.68 25.10 -4.32
C ASP A 95 -11.40 24.29 -5.42
N LYS A 96 -11.58 24.85 -6.63
CA LYS A 96 -12.26 24.20 -7.76
C LYS A 96 -11.71 22.80 -8.04
N LYS A 97 -12.51 21.75 -7.88
CA LYS A 97 -12.14 20.35 -8.16
C LYS A 97 -11.83 20.08 -9.64
N LEU A 98 -10.56 20.18 -10.02
CA LEU A 98 -9.98 19.69 -11.27
C LEU A 98 -9.72 18.18 -11.26
N SER A 99 -10.01 17.52 -12.39
CA SER A 99 -9.59 16.16 -12.72
C SER A 99 -8.11 16.09 -13.13
N LYS A 100 -7.53 14.88 -13.18
CA LYS A 100 -6.12 14.67 -13.58
C LYS A 100 -5.82 15.23 -14.97
N ILE A 101 -6.73 15.07 -15.93
CA ILE A 101 -6.53 15.59 -17.29
C ILE A 101 -6.61 17.12 -17.33
N GLU A 102 -7.50 17.73 -16.55
CA GLU A 102 -7.60 19.19 -16.46
C GLU A 102 -6.35 19.79 -15.81
N ILE A 103 -5.83 19.18 -14.75
CA ILE A 103 -4.57 19.60 -14.10
C ILE A 103 -3.43 19.63 -15.13
N LEU A 104 -3.27 18.55 -15.92
CA LEU A 104 -2.20 18.49 -16.93
C LEU A 104 -2.37 19.55 -18.02
N ARG A 105 -3.59 19.70 -18.55
CA ARG A 105 -3.87 20.71 -19.60
C ARG A 105 -3.64 22.13 -19.10
N LEU A 106 -4.11 22.44 -17.89
CA LEU A 106 -3.98 23.75 -17.30
C LEU A 106 -2.52 24.07 -16.95
N ALA A 107 -1.75 23.09 -16.47
CA ALA A 107 -0.32 23.25 -16.22
C ALA A 107 0.45 23.63 -17.50
N ILE A 108 0.20 22.93 -18.61
CA ILE A 108 0.82 23.23 -19.91
C ILE A 108 0.46 24.66 -20.34
N CYS A 109 -0.82 25.01 -20.30
CA CYS A 109 -1.29 26.34 -20.66
C CYS A 109 -0.66 27.43 -19.78
N TYR A 110 -0.55 27.18 -18.47
CA TYR A 110 -0.02 28.15 -17.52
C TYR A 110 1.49 28.38 -17.71
N ILE A 111 2.27 27.32 -17.95
CA ILE A 111 3.70 27.46 -18.30
C ILE A 111 3.86 28.29 -19.59
N SER A 112 3.08 28.00 -20.63
CA SER A 112 3.11 28.77 -21.88
C SER A 112 2.74 30.24 -21.68
N TYR A 113 1.73 30.52 -20.85
CA TYR A 113 1.34 31.88 -20.50
C TYR A 113 2.46 32.63 -19.77
N LEU A 114 3.06 32.01 -18.76
CA LEU A 114 4.15 32.64 -18.00
C LEU A 114 5.36 32.93 -18.89
N ASN A 115 5.74 32.01 -19.78
CA ASN A 115 6.81 32.27 -20.75
C ASN A 115 6.50 33.48 -21.64
N HIS A 116 5.27 33.57 -22.16
CA HIS A 116 4.86 34.73 -22.97
C HIS A 116 4.93 36.04 -22.18
N VAL A 117 4.53 36.04 -20.91
CA VAL A 117 4.61 37.22 -20.04
C VAL A 117 6.05 37.65 -19.76
N LEU A 118 7.00 36.72 -19.72
CA LEU A 118 8.42 36.99 -19.46
C LEU A 118 9.21 37.40 -20.71
N ASP A 119 8.76 36.96 -21.89
CA ASP A 119 9.39 37.30 -23.19
C ASP A 119 8.97 38.68 -23.71
N VAL A 120 7.95 39.29 -23.10
CA VAL A 120 7.45 40.65 -23.39
C VAL A 120 8.14 41.66 -22.47
#